data_AF-A0A7M2CAX0-F1
#
_entry.id   AF-A0A7M2CAX0-F1
#
_cell.length_a   1.000
_cell.length_b   1.000
_cell.length_c   1.000
_cell.angle_alpha   90.00
_cell.angle_beta   90.00
_cell.angle_gamma   90.00
#
_symmetry.space_group_name_H-M   'P 1'
#
loop_
_entity.id
_entity.type
_entity.pdbx_description
1 polymer ?
#
loop_
_entity_poly.entity_id
_entity_poly.type
_entity_poly.pdbx_seq_one_letter_code
_entity_poly.pdbx_strand_id
1 'polypeptide(L)'
;MSPMTTTLTRPRRPQALPLTVETTQVWGALLSSYSEDTGSVSVWSTEDGALRYAERVLAAQPGIEFELMTCTGNDTWRSVAEGDGIRQVIARRWS
;
A
#
# COMPACT_ATOMS: atom_id res chain seq x y z
N MET A 1 53.25 13.42 -0.37
CA MET A 1 52.01 13.22 -1.14
C MET A 1 50.96 12.67 -0.18
N SER A 2 50.00 13.48 0.23
CA SER A 2 48.96 13.08 1.19
C SER A 2 47.71 12.62 0.42
N PRO A 3 47.08 11.48 0.76
CA PRO A 3 45.81 11.11 0.16
C PRO A 3 44.69 12.02 0.70
N MET A 4 44.02 12.76 -0.18
CA MET A 4 42.76 13.43 0.13
C MET A 4 41.64 12.38 0.16
N THR A 5 41.17 12.05 1.36
CA THR A 5 39.94 11.27 1.53
C THR A 5 38.74 12.21 1.41
N THR A 6 38.08 12.20 0.26
CA THR A 6 36.81 12.92 0.07
C THR A 6 35.69 12.13 0.74
N THR A 7 35.30 12.52 1.95
CA THR A 7 34.11 11.99 2.61
C THR A 7 32.87 12.46 1.84
N LEU A 8 32.28 11.56 1.05
CA LEU A 8 30.96 11.77 0.45
C LEU A 8 29.91 11.72 1.56
N THR A 9 29.53 12.89 2.07
CA THR A 9 28.38 13.04 2.97
C THR A 9 27.12 12.61 2.22
N ARG A 10 26.65 11.38 2.49
CA ARG A 10 25.35 10.89 2.02
C ARG A 10 24.28 11.92 2.41
N PRO A 11 23.48 12.45 1.48
CA PRO A 11 22.41 13.35 1.83
C PRO A 11 21.49 12.64 2.83
N ARG A 12 21.37 13.21 4.03
CA ARG A 12 20.38 12.80 5.03
C ARG A 12 19.03 12.86 4.32
N ARG A 13 18.35 11.70 4.22
CA ARG A 13 16.95 11.60 3.80
C ARG A 13 16.19 12.74 4.52
N PRO A 14 15.45 13.60 3.81
CA PRO A 14 14.65 14.63 4.47
C PRO A 14 13.82 13.95 5.55
N GLN A 15 13.88 14.48 6.78
CA GLN A 15 12.98 14.07 7.85
C GLN A 15 11.56 14.12 7.26
N ALA A 16 10.87 12.97 7.28
CA ALA A 16 9.47 12.94 6.90
C ALA A 16 8.76 13.97 7.78
N LEU A 17 8.23 15.02 7.16
CA LEU A 17 7.33 15.94 7.83
C LEU A 17 6.24 15.10 8.51
N PRO A 18 5.80 15.43 9.73
CA PRO A 18 4.61 14.80 10.28
C PRO A 18 3.47 15.18 9.35
N LEU A 19 3.07 14.25 8.47
CA LEU A 19 1.78 14.34 7.81
C LEU A 19 0.79 14.50 8.96
N THR A 20 0.01 15.58 8.98
CA THR A 20 -1.10 15.71 9.90
C THR A 20 -2.15 14.71 9.40
N VAL A 21 -2.02 13.44 9.84
CA VAL A 21 -2.63 12.22 9.24
C VAL A 21 -4.14 12.07 9.54
N GLU A 22 -4.87 13.12 9.92
CA GLU A 22 -6.25 12.90 10.36
C GLU A 22 -7.29 12.85 9.22
N THR A 23 -6.94 13.25 7.99
CA THR A 23 -7.91 13.29 6.87
C THR A 23 -7.36 12.89 5.49
N THR A 24 -6.14 12.37 5.39
CA THR A 24 -5.61 11.97 4.08
C THR A 24 -6.22 10.63 3.65
N GLN A 25 -6.90 10.64 2.50
CA GLN A 25 -7.33 9.43 1.83
C GLN A 25 -6.11 8.65 1.34
N VAL A 26 -6.03 7.38 1.71
CA VAL A 26 -5.01 6.43 1.30
C VAL A 26 -5.65 5.26 0.57
N TRP A 27 -4.84 4.60 -0.24
CA TRP A 27 -5.26 3.53 -1.13
C TRP A 27 -4.45 2.28 -0.86
N GLY A 28 -5.03 1.13 -1.15
CA GLY A 28 -4.46 -0.17 -0.87
C GLY A 28 -4.96 -1.20 -1.87
N ALA A 29 -4.19 -2.26 -2.09
CA ALA A 29 -4.60 -3.40 -2.89
C ALA A 29 -4.68 -4.61 -1.95
N LEU A 30 -5.88 -5.12 -1.77
CA LEU A 30 -6.13 -6.37 -1.06
C LEU A 30 -5.96 -7.52 -2.06
N LEU A 31 -5.01 -8.41 -1.83
CA LEU A 31 -4.74 -9.54 -2.73
C LEU A 31 -5.46 -10.79 -2.24
N SER A 32 -5.83 -11.71 -3.13
CA SER A 32 -6.50 -12.96 -2.75
C SER A 32 -5.66 -13.90 -1.89
N SER A 33 -4.33 -13.75 -1.94
CA SER A 33 -3.40 -14.44 -1.05
C SER A 33 -3.16 -13.72 0.28
N TYR A 34 -3.89 -12.64 0.55
CA TYR A 34 -3.78 -11.92 1.82
C TYR A 34 -4.15 -12.82 2.99
N SER A 35 -3.29 -12.86 4.00
CA SER A 35 -3.51 -13.58 5.25
C SER A 35 -3.49 -12.56 6.40
N GLU A 36 -4.56 -12.52 7.21
CA GLU A 36 -4.64 -11.65 8.40
C GLU A 36 -3.52 -11.97 9.41
N ASP A 37 -3.01 -13.20 9.42
CA ASP A 37 -1.93 -13.65 10.31
C ASP A 37 -0.54 -13.13 9.91
N THR A 38 -0.36 -12.78 8.63
CA THR A 38 0.94 -12.38 8.05
C THR A 38 0.95 -10.99 7.41
N GLY A 39 -0.22 -10.38 7.19
CA GLY A 39 -0.38 -9.33 6.19
C GLY A 39 -0.72 -7.96 6.76
N SER A 40 0.03 -6.96 6.31
CA SER A 40 -0.39 -5.56 6.26
C SER A 40 -0.86 -5.23 4.84
N VAL A 41 -1.99 -4.53 4.70
CA VAL A 41 -2.36 -3.91 3.41
C VAL A 41 -1.23 -2.95 3.02
N SER A 42 -0.67 -3.13 1.82
CA SER A 42 0.28 -2.16 1.31
C SER A 42 -0.45 -0.84 1.06
N VAL A 43 0.13 0.28 1.49
CA VAL A 43 -0.54 1.59 1.52
C VAL A 43 0.13 2.56 0.56
N TRP A 44 -0.68 3.28 -0.22
CA TRP A 44 -0.27 4.31 -1.16
C TRP A 44 -1.05 5.60 -0.92
N SER A 45 -0.43 6.73 -1.23
CA SER A 45 -1.09 8.04 -1.19
C SER A 45 -2.02 8.30 -2.39
N THR A 46 -1.97 7.45 -3.43
CA THR A 46 -2.77 7.60 -4.64
C THR A 46 -3.34 6.26 -5.12
N GLU A 47 -4.50 6.33 -5.76
CA GLU A 47 -5.18 5.19 -6.39
C GLU A 47 -4.27 4.52 -7.43
N ASP A 48 -3.70 5.31 -8.34
CA ASP A 48 -2.76 4.83 -9.37
C ASP A 48 -1.57 4.07 -8.78
N GLY A 49 -1.10 4.47 -7.59
CA GLY A 49 0.01 3.79 -6.92
C GLY A 49 -0.36 2.38 -6.46
N ALA A 50 -1.57 2.25 -5.89
CA ALA A 50 -2.12 0.97 -5.47
C ALA A 50 -2.44 0.07 -6.67
N LEU A 51 -3.03 0.64 -7.73
CA LEU A 51 -3.36 -0.09 -8.95
C LEU A 51 -2.09 -0.64 -9.63
N ARG A 52 -1.06 0.19 -9.82
CA ARG A 52 0.22 -0.25 -10.41
C ARG A 52 0.90 -1.36 -9.60
N TYR A 53 0.74 -1.33 -8.28
CA TYR A 53 1.21 -2.44 -7.45
C TYR A 53 0.43 -3.72 -7.74
N ALA A 54 -0.90 -3.66 -7.76
CA ALA A 54 -1.74 -4.81 -8.05
C ALA A 54 -1.41 -5.41 -9.43
N GLU A 55 -1.31 -4.58 -10.47
CA GLU A 55 -0.91 -4.99 -11.83
C GLU A 55 0.44 -5.71 -11.84
N ARG A 56 1.43 -5.19 -11.12
CA ARG A 56 2.75 -5.82 -11.01
C ARG A 56 2.67 -7.18 -10.32
N VAL A 57 1.84 -7.31 -9.28
CA VAL A 57 1.64 -8.57 -8.57
C VAL A 57 0.93 -9.59 -9.46
N LEU A 58 -0.13 -9.18 -10.17
CA LEU A 58 -0.84 -10.01 -11.14
C LEU A 58 0.09 -10.53 -12.25
N ALA A 59 0.98 -9.67 -12.75
CA ALA A 59 1.97 -10.07 -13.76
C ALA A 59 2.99 -11.08 -13.23
N ALA A 60 3.36 -10.98 -11.94
CA ALA A 60 4.32 -11.88 -11.30
C ALA A 60 3.67 -13.19 -10.81
N GLN A 61 2.38 -13.16 -10.49
CA GLN A 61 1.62 -14.28 -9.93
C GLN A 61 0.33 -14.48 -10.72
N PRO A 62 0.38 -15.13 -11.89
CA PRO A 62 -0.81 -15.46 -12.66
C PRO A 62 -1.82 -16.23 -11.81
N GLY A 63 -3.08 -15.78 -11.80
CA GLY A 63 -4.16 -16.42 -11.04
C GLY A 63 -4.40 -15.86 -9.63
N ILE A 64 -3.57 -14.90 -9.16
CA ILE A 64 -3.95 -14.08 -8.00
C ILE A 64 -5.07 -13.12 -8.42
N GLU A 65 -5.95 -12.81 -7.49
CA GLU A 65 -6.98 -11.78 -7.67
C GLU A 65 -6.67 -10.60 -6.73
N PHE A 66 -7.24 -9.44 -7.00
CA PHE A 66 -7.12 -8.30 -6.09
C PHE A 66 -8.41 -7.50 -6.00
N GLU A 67 -8.52 -6.73 -4.93
CA GLU A 67 -9.50 -5.68 -4.74
C GLU A 67 -8.82 -4.37 -4.37
N LEU A 68 -9.23 -3.29 -5.02
CA LEU A 68 -8.77 -1.95 -4.69
C LEU A 68 -9.54 -1.43 -3.47
N MET A 69 -8.80 -1.00 -2.47
CA MET A 69 -9.31 -0.53 -1.19
C MET A 69 -8.92 0.94 -0.96
N THR A 70 -9.75 1.66 -0.21
CA THR A 70 -9.50 3.03 0.23
C THR A 70 -9.80 3.20 1.72
N CYS A 71 -9.10 4.11 2.36
CA CYS A 71 -9.26 4.46 3.78
C CYS A 71 -9.00 5.95 3.94
N THR A 72 -9.80 6.65 4.76
CA THR A 72 -9.60 8.09 5.04
C THR A 72 -9.29 8.26 6.51
N GLY A 73 -8.13 8.83 6.85
CA GLY A 73 -7.71 8.96 8.25
C GLY A 73 -7.66 7.60 8.97
N ASN A 74 -8.40 7.48 10.07
CA ASN A 74 -8.50 6.25 10.89
C ASN A 74 -9.76 5.43 10.60
N ASP A 75 -10.46 5.69 9.48
CA ASP A 75 -11.64 4.91 9.11
C ASP A 75 -11.29 3.46 8.74
N THR A 76 -12.31 2.63 8.63
CA THR A 76 -12.14 1.25 8.13
C THR A 76 -11.86 1.27 6.63
N TRP A 77 -10.95 0.40 6.17
CA TRP A 77 -10.76 0.12 4.74
C TRP A 77 -12.05 -0.35 4.07
N ARG A 78 -12.35 0.23 2.91
CA ARG A 78 -13.51 -0.10 2.07
C ARG A 78 -13.09 -0.37 0.64
N SER A 79 -13.78 -1.28 -0.02
CA SER A 79 -13.67 -1.51 -1.45
C SER A 79 -14.06 -0.24 -2.20
N VAL A 80 -13.28 0.10 -3.22
CA VAL A 80 -13.58 1.22 -4.12
C VAL A 80 -14.74 0.89 -5.04
N ALA A 81 -14.89 -0.39 -5.43
CA ALA A 81 -15.92 -0.83 -6.36
C ALA A 81 -17.29 -1.01 -5.69
N GLU A 82 -17.29 -1.52 -4.45
CA GLU A 82 -18.52 -2.03 -3.80
C GLU A 82 -18.81 -1.32 -2.47
N GLY A 83 -17.84 -0.61 -1.88
CA GLY A 83 -17.97 0.01 -0.55
C GLY A 83 -17.86 -0.98 0.61
N ASP A 84 -17.73 -2.27 0.31
CA ASP A 84 -17.63 -3.38 1.27
C ASP A 84 -16.33 -3.28 2.09
N GLY A 85 -16.40 -3.59 3.39
CA GLY A 85 -15.20 -3.67 4.23
C GLY A 85 -14.31 -4.86 3.86
N ILE A 86 -13.02 -4.83 4.23
CA ILE A 86 -12.04 -5.92 3.93
C ILE A 86 -12.63 -7.32 4.20
N ARG A 87 -13.24 -7.54 5.37
CA ARG A 87 -13.80 -8.86 5.72
C ARG A 87 -14.94 -9.31 4.81
N GLN A 88 -15.76 -8.37 4.35
CA GLN A 88 -16.88 -8.67 3.45
C GLN A 88 -16.36 -9.01 2.05
N VAL A 89 -15.36 -8.27 1.56
CA VAL A 89 -14.67 -8.60 0.30
C VAL A 89 -14.09 -10.00 0.33
N ILE A 90 -13.34 -10.34 1.39
CA ILE A 90 -12.73 -11.67 1.55
C ILE A 90 -13.82 -12.75 1.57
N ALA A 91 -14.84 -12.58 2.41
CA ALA A 91 -15.93 -13.56 2.53
C ALA A 91 -16.73 -13.73 1.24
N ARG A 92 -16.86 -12.69 0.41
CA ARG A 92 -17.66 -12.73 -0.82
C ARG A 92 -16.88 -13.28 -2.01
N ARG A 93 -15.58 -13.00 -2.10
CA ARG A 93 -14.77 -13.38 -3.26
C ARG A 93 -13.94 -14.64 -3.06
N TRP A 94 -13.48 -14.91 -1.84
CA TRP A 94 -12.46 -15.94 -1.58
C TRP A 94 -12.79 -16.90 -0.44
N SER A 95 -14.05 -16.97 0.03
CA SER A 95 -14.49 -18.04 0.95
C SER A 95 -14.69 -19.36 0.22
#